data_AF-A0A1Y4DE91-F1
#
_entry.id   AF-A0A1Y4DE91-F1
#
_cell.length_a   1.000
_cell.length_b   1.000
_cell.length_c   1.000
_cell.angle_alpha   90.00
_cell.angle_beta   90.00
_cell.angle_gamma   90.00
#
_symmetry.space_group_name_H-M   'P 1'
#
loop_
_entity.id
_entity.type
_entity.pdbx_description
1 polymer ?
#
loop_
_entity_poly.entity_id
_entity_poly.type
_entity_poly.pdbx_seq_one_letter_code
_entity_poly.pdbx_strand_id
1 'polypeptide(L)'
;MNILLIVLIVAGIVGLIATTRTRSAQIARMAKTNGCRYEREKNSITTEQTAGRLEFFTQYFHQYQNVCTCTDDFAFIRVADDNIYRDDNPKTKPVKFTIFTAELKKRQFPALKIAPIDSPFAPSQYALMKTNIPQIDSRYRIHAPTPAAALVLTPFIIGLLKTRANIYMELNDNALVYHENAQMPLAEFQQFRFRAIQILHEFENVIVRLDEANPSTTATLVPKAQDEAELRAEAMMKALCTVHNPSSSKASGWRGIWIVALLAVLLGMSLLSWVVLSNWLPR
;
A
#
# COMPACT_ATOMS: atom_id res chain seq x y z
N MET A 1 -3.54 50.44 -25.84
CA MET A 1 -2.72 50.00 -24.69
C MET A 1 -3.57 49.51 -23.51
N ASN A 2 -4.55 50.29 -23.03
CA ASN A 2 -5.37 49.92 -21.86
C ASN A 2 -6.26 48.67 -22.05
N ILE A 3 -6.83 48.45 -23.23
CA ILE A 3 -7.68 47.26 -23.51
C ILE A 3 -6.83 45.97 -23.46
N LEU A 4 -5.61 46.00 -23.98
CA LEU A 4 -4.69 44.85 -23.98
C LEU A 4 -4.26 44.49 -22.54
N LEU A 5 -4.02 45.50 -21.69
CA LEU A 5 -3.68 45.31 -20.28
C LEU A 5 -4.83 44.68 -19.50
N ILE A 6 -6.07 45.15 -19.74
CA ILE A 6 -7.28 44.61 -19.10
C ILE A 6 -7.49 43.14 -19.52
N VAL A 7 -7.31 42.80 -20.80
CA VAL A 7 -7.42 41.42 -21.30
C VAL A 7 -6.37 40.50 -20.65
N LEU A 8 -5.12 40.96 -20.49
CA LEU A 8 -4.07 40.18 -19.82
C LEU A 8 -4.37 39.97 -18.32
N ILE A 9 -4.91 40.99 -17.63
CA ILE A 9 -5.31 40.87 -16.23
C ILE A 9 -6.47 39.88 -16.07
N VAL A 10 -7.49 39.97 -16.94
CA VAL A 10 -8.62 39.03 -16.92
C VAL A 10 -8.16 37.61 -17.24
N ALA A 11 -7.29 37.42 -18.23
CA ALA A 11 -6.70 36.10 -18.54
C ALA A 11 -5.89 35.55 -17.36
N GLY A 12 -5.12 36.40 -16.67
CA GLY A 12 -4.40 36.04 -15.45
C GLY A 12 -5.33 35.62 -14.31
N ILE A 13 -6.41 36.36 -14.07
CA ILE A 13 -7.42 36.03 -13.05
C ILE A 13 -8.14 34.72 -13.38
N VAL A 14 -8.55 34.53 -14.64
CA VAL A 14 -9.21 33.29 -15.10
C VAL A 14 -8.26 32.09 -14.99
N GLY A 15 -6.99 32.24 -15.38
CA GLY A 15 -5.96 31.21 -15.21
C GLY A 15 -5.70 30.87 -13.74
N LEU A 16 -5.70 31.87 -12.85
CA LEU A 16 -5.58 31.68 -11.41
C LEU A 16 -6.80 30.94 -10.84
N ILE A 17 -8.02 31.27 -11.29
CA ILE A 17 -9.24 30.59 -10.86
C ILE A 17 -9.26 29.14 -11.35
N ALA A 18 -8.85 28.88 -12.59
CA ALA A 18 -8.78 27.53 -13.15
C ALA A 18 -7.76 26.65 -12.42
N THR A 19 -6.57 27.18 -12.12
CA THR A 19 -5.52 26.44 -11.40
C THR A 19 -5.90 26.15 -9.94
N THR A 20 -6.61 27.08 -9.28
CA THR A 20 -7.06 26.92 -7.90
C THR A 20 -8.29 26.03 -7.73
N ARG A 21 -9.01 25.72 -8.82
CA ARG A 21 -10.11 24.75 -8.85
C ARG A 21 -9.66 23.30 -8.99
N THR A 22 -8.39 23.05 -9.30
CA THR A 22 -7.90 21.68 -9.43
C THR A 22 -7.95 20.94 -8.09
N ARG A 23 -8.27 19.64 -8.13
CA ARG A 23 -8.26 18.77 -6.94
C ARG A 23 -6.95 18.89 -6.15
N SER A 24 -5.82 18.86 -6.86
CA SER A 24 -4.49 19.04 -6.29
C SER A 24 -4.32 20.35 -5.53
N ALA A 25 -4.76 21.48 -6.10
CA ALA A 25 -4.67 22.77 -5.42
C ALA A 25 -5.56 22.85 -4.17
N GLN A 26 -6.76 22.25 -4.23
CA GLN A 26 -7.65 22.20 -3.06
C GLN A 26 -7.09 21.31 -1.95
N ILE A 27 -6.56 20.13 -2.28
CA ILE A 27 -5.90 19.25 -1.31
C ILE A 27 -4.64 19.92 -0.73
N ALA A 28 -3.84 20.60 -1.54
CA ALA A 28 -2.66 21.33 -1.07
C ALA A 28 -3.03 22.42 -0.05
N ARG A 29 -4.12 23.17 -0.32
CA ARG A 29 -4.66 24.17 0.62
C ARG A 29 -5.13 23.53 1.91
N MET A 30 -5.90 22.45 1.83
CA MET A 30 -6.37 21.70 2.99
C MET A 30 -5.22 21.14 3.82
N ALA A 31 -4.19 20.58 3.18
CA ALA A 31 -2.99 20.07 3.84
C ALA A 31 -2.29 21.19 4.62
N LYS A 32 -2.12 22.37 4.01
CA LYS A 32 -1.53 23.54 4.67
C LYS A 32 -2.35 23.98 5.89
N THR A 33 -3.68 24.06 5.78
CA THR A 33 -4.56 24.39 6.91
C THR A 33 -4.46 23.38 8.05
N ASN A 34 -4.25 22.11 7.73
CA ASN A 34 -4.13 21.02 8.70
C ASN A 34 -2.69 20.82 9.22
N GLY A 35 -1.74 21.68 8.86
CA GLY A 35 -0.34 21.55 9.28
C GLY A 35 0.41 20.36 8.67
N CYS A 36 -0.09 19.81 7.55
CA CYS A 36 0.48 18.63 6.91
C CYS A 36 1.32 19.02 5.69
N ARG A 37 2.38 18.24 5.43
CA ARG A 37 3.21 18.37 4.24
C ARG A 37 2.46 17.83 3.03
N TYR A 38 2.36 18.63 1.97
CA TYR A 38 1.77 18.23 0.70
C TYR A 38 2.84 17.92 -0.34
N GLU A 39 2.69 16.79 -1.02
CA GLU A 39 3.50 16.37 -2.15
C GLU A 39 2.57 15.99 -3.31
N ARG A 40 2.76 16.60 -4.48
CA ARG A 40 1.88 16.39 -5.63
C ARG A 40 1.91 14.94 -6.12
N GLU A 41 3.08 14.34 -6.09
CA GLU A 41 3.34 12.96 -6.48
C GLU A 41 4.44 12.41 -5.57
N LYS A 42 4.38 11.12 -5.28
CA LYS A 42 5.38 10.44 -4.43
C LYS A 42 5.50 8.98 -4.84
N ASN A 43 6.71 8.45 -4.80
CA ASN A 43 6.98 7.05 -5.18
C ASN A 43 6.49 6.05 -4.12
N SER A 44 6.45 6.45 -2.85
CA SER A 44 6.02 5.60 -1.75
C SER A 44 5.33 6.39 -0.64
N ILE A 45 4.40 5.75 0.05
CA ILE A 45 3.68 6.32 1.20
C ILE A 45 3.97 5.56 2.50
N THR A 46 4.79 4.53 2.46
CA THR A 46 5.31 3.81 3.64
C THR A 46 6.79 3.55 3.44
N THR A 47 7.48 3.09 4.49
CA THR A 47 8.83 2.54 4.31
C THR A 47 8.77 1.26 3.47
N GLU A 48 9.87 0.90 2.79
CA GLU A 48 9.94 -0.33 1.98
C GLU A 48 9.68 -1.58 2.82
N GLN A 49 10.19 -1.61 4.05
CA GLN A 49 9.97 -2.71 5.00
C GLN A 49 8.47 -2.86 5.34
N THR A 50 7.77 -1.75 5.55
CA THR A 50 6.33 -1.72 5.85
C THR A 50 5.50 -2.06 4.61
N ALA A 51 5.90 -1.55 3.42
CA ALA A 51 5.26 -1.90 2.15
C ALA A 51 5.31 -3.41 1.87
N GLY A 52 6.46 -4.05 2.12
CA GLY A 52 6.63 -5.49 1.93
C GLY A 52 5.80 -6.40 2.85
N ARG A 53 5.06 -5.83 3.82
CA ARG A 53 4.26 -6.58 4.81
C ARG A 53 2.76 -6.51 4.55
N LEU A 54 2.29 -5.55 3.76
CA LEU A 54 0.88 -5.42 3.43
C LEU A 54 0.64 -5.93 2.01
N GLU A 55 -0.29 -6.86 1.88
CA GLU A 55 -0.77 -7.41 0.61
C GLU A 55 -1.25 -6.33 -0.35
N PHE A 56 -1.86 -5.28 0.20
CA PHE A 56 -2.27 -4.12 -0.58
C PHE A 56 -1.12 -3.53 -1.40
N PHE A 57 0.10 -3.42 -0.84
CA PHE A 57 1.25 -2.81 -1.52
C PHE A 57 2.10 -3.79 -2.31
N THR A 58 2.03 -5.09 -2.02
CA THR A 58 2.86 -6.10 -2.69
C THR A 58 2.23 -6.67 -3.95
N GLN A 59 0.90 -6.61 -4.08
CA GLN A 59 0.17 -7.27 -5.16
C GLN A 59 -0.17 -6.36 -6.34
N TYR A 60 -0.03 -5.04 -6.17
CA TYR A 60 -0.46 -4.09 -7.16
C TYR A 60 0.61 -3.03 -7.45
N PHE A 61 0.55 -2.45 -8.63
CA PHE A 61 1.36 -1.29 -8.97
C PHE A 61 0.62 -0.01 -8.58
N HIS A 62 1.23 0.79 -7.71
CA HIS A 62 0.67 2.02 -7.15
C HIS A 62 1.35 3.25 -7.71
N GLN A 63 0.56 4.29 -7.99
CA GLN A 63 1.06 5.63 -8.28
C GLN A 63 0.35 6.65 -7.40
N TYR A 64 1.07 7.16 -6.40
CA TYR A 64 0.51 8.05 -5.40
C TYR A 64 0.55 9.51 -5.83
N GLN A 65 -0.60 10.17 -5.74
CA GLN A 65 -0.80 11.58 -6.04
C GLN A 65 -1.44 12.29 -4.85
N ASN A 66 -1.26 13.61 -4.80
CA ASN A 66 -1.85 14.48 -3.77
C ASN A 66 -1.60 13.98 -2.34
N VAL A 67 -0.36 13.57 -2.06
CA VAL A 67 0.02 12.95 -0.79
C VAL A 67 0.10 14.02 0.29
N CYS A 68 -0.75 13.88 1.30
CA CYS A 68 -0.78 14.69 2.50
C CYS A 68 -0.15 13.90 3.64
N THR A 69 1.03 14.32 4.10
CA THR A 69 1.74 13.68 5.21
C THR A 69 1.58 14.51 6.48
N CYS A 70 1.02 13.91 7.51
CA CYS A 70 0.92 14.45 8.86
C CYS A 70 1.70 13.50 9.80
N THR A 71 2.19 14.01 10.93
CA THR A 71 2.76 13.15 11.98
C THR A 71 2.26 13.64 13.33
N ASP A 72 1.95 12.70 14.19
CA ASP A 72 1.74 12.92 15.61
C ASP A 72 2.74 12.06 16.40
N ASP A 73 2.61 12.00 17.72
CA ASP A 73 3.51 11.22 18.57
C ASP A 73 3.38 9.71 18.37
N PHE A 74 2.27 9.25 17.80
CA PHE A 74 1.93 7.83 17.66
C PHE A 74 2.38 7.24 16.32
N ALA A 75 2.18 7.98 15.22
CA ALA A 75 2.36 7.46 13.87
C ALA A 75 2.82 8.51 12.84
N PHE A 76 3.32 8.00 11.72
CA PHE A 76 3.41 8.73 10.46
C PHE A 76 2.15 8.47 9.65
N ILE A 77 1.35 9.52 9.43
CA ILE A 77 0.03 9.43 8.80
C ILE A 77 0.09 10.03 7.41
N ARG A 78 -0.43 9.31 6.41
CA ARG A 78 -0.53 9.82 5.05
C ARG A 78 -1.92 9.56 4.48
N VAL A 79 -2.43 10.55 3.77
CA VAL A 79 -3.62 10.42 2.93
C VAL A 79 -3.20 10.72 1.50
N ALA A 80 -3.49 9.81 0.58
CA ALA A 80 -3.09 9.93 -0.82
C ALA A 80 -4.26 9.58 -1.75
N ASP A 81 -4.25 10.17 -2.93
CA ASP A 81 -4.94 9.58 -4.06
C ASP A 81 -4.02 8.49 -4.65
N ASP A 82 -4.55 7.29 -4.85
CA ASP A 82 -3.80 6.16 -5.37
C ASP A 82 -4.40 5.71 -6.70
N ASN A 83 -3.55 5.63 -7.72
CA ASN A 83 -3.89 5.05 -9.01
C ASN A 83 -3.31 3.63 -9.04
N ILE A 84 -4.20 2.64 -8.91
CA ILE A 84 -3.84 1.22 -8.88
C ILE A 84 -4.02 0.61 -10.25
N TYR A 85 -2.97 -0.03 -10.75
CA TYR A 85 -2.98 -0.77 -12.01
C TYR A 85 -3.00 -2.26 -11.71
N ARG A 86 -3.88 -3.00 -12.40
CA ARG A 86 -4.02 -4.46 -12.23
C ARG A 86 -2.88 -5.23 -12.91
N ASP A 87 -2.20 -4.60 -13.85
CA ASP A 87 -1.03 -5.13 -14.55
C ASP A 87 0.13 -4.14 -14.36
N ASP A 88 1.37 -4.61 -14.43
CA ASP A 88 2.58 -3.77 -14.45
C ASP A 88 2.66 -2.82 -15.66
N ASN A 89 1.65 -2.86 -16.55
CA ASN A 89 1.57 -2.06 -17.75
C ASN A 89 0.63 -0.85 -17.56
N PRO A 90 1.15 0.40 -17.57
CA PRO A 90 0.36 1.63 -17.35
C PRO A 90 -0.63 1.95 -18.48
N LYS A 91 -0.78 1.07 -19.48
CA LYS A 91 -1.74 1.23 -20.58
C LYS A 91 -3.18 0.91 -20.18
N THR A 92 -3.40 0.23 -19.05
CA THR A 92 -4.75 0.00 -18.51
C THR A 92 -5.21 1.23 -17.73
N LYS A 93 -6.52 1.52 -17.75
CA LYS A 93 -7.07 2.62 -16.95
C LYS A 93 -6.91 2.26 -15.47
N PRO A 94 -6.23 3.09 -14.65
CA PRO A 94 -6.06 2.80 -13.24
C PRO A 94 -7.39 2.90 -12.51
N VAL A 95 -7.53 2.08 -11.47
CA VAL A 95 -8.58 2.26 -10.48
C VAL A 95 -8.10 3.31 -9.47
N LYS A 96 -8.94 4.30 -9.20
CA LYS A 96 -8.57 5.44 -8.35
C LYS A 96 -9.18 5.29 -6.97
N PHE A 97 -8.34 5.41 -5.96
CA PHE A 97 -8.74 5.37 -4.56
C PHE A 97 -8.24 6.60 -3.83
N THR A 98 -8.90 6.95 -2.73
CA THR A 98 -8.25 7.76 -1.70
C THR A 98 -7.95 6.81 -0.54
N ILE A 99 -6.67 6.70 -0.22
CA ILE A 99 -6.16 5.77 0.77
C ILE A 99 -5.64 6.56 1.97
N PHE A 100 -5.84 5.99 3.14
CA PHE A 100 -5.20 6.40 4.38
C PHE A 100 -4.19 5.33 4.76
N THR A 101 -2.99 5.75 5.12
CA THR A 101 -1.96 4.88 5.66
C THR A 101 -1.40 5.44 6.94
N ALA A 102 -1.14 4.58 7.91
CA ALA A 102 -0.42 4.94 9.12
C ALA A 102 0.71 3.95 9.37
N GLU A 103 1.86 4.48 9.83
CA GLU A 103 3.01 3.69 10.24
C GLU A 103 3.35 4.05 11.70
N LEU A 104 3.16 3.11 12.62
CA LEU A 104 3.37 3.31 14.06
C LEU A 104 4.86 3.48 14.37
N LYS A 105 5.16 4.34 15.35
CA LYS A 105 6.55 4.63 15.76
C LYS A 105 7.14 3.62 16.74
N LYS A 106 6.33 3.03 17.63
CA LYS A 106 6.84 2.23 18.78
C LYS A 106 6.04 0.94 19.07
N ARG A 107 5.08 0.56 18.23
CA ARG A 107 4.07 -0.48 18.51
C ARG A 107 3.71 -1.26 17.23
N GLN A 108 3.04 -2.39 17.41
CA GLN A 108 2.61 -3.28 16.31
C GLN A 108 1.13 -3.60 16.43
N PHE A 109 0.45 -3.62 15.29
CA PHE A 109 -0.88 -4.16 15.07
C PHE A 109 -0.81 -5.68 14.89
N PRO A 110 -1.85 -6.41 15.35
CA PRO A 110 -2.03 -7.78 14.94
C PRO A 110 -2.39 -7.81 13.44
N ALA A 111 -1.93 -8.84 12.74
CA ALA A 111 -2.26 -8.98 11.32
C ALA A 111 -3.76 -9.25 11.15
N LEU A 112 -4.41 -8.40 10.35
CA LEU A 112 -5.84 -8.50 10.05
C LEU A 112 -6.10 -7.85 8.69
N LYS A 113 -6.90 -8.51 7.87
CA LYS A 113 -7.40 -7.96 6.61
C LYS A 113 -8.90 -8.07 6.56
N ILE A 114 -9.56 -6.96 6.24
CA ILE A 114 -11.01 -6.86 6.07
C ILE A 114 -11.25 -6.26 4.68
N ALA A 115 -12.01 -6.98 3.86
CA ALA A 115 -12.31 -6.54 2.51
C ALA A 115 -13.75 -6.91 2.14
N PRO A 116 -14.46 -6.11 1.31
CA PRO A 116 -15.77 -6.49 0.80
C PRO A 116 -15.67 -7.79 0.00
N ILE A 117 -16.69 -8.66 0.07
CA ILE A 117 -16.66 -9.99 -0.57
C ILE A 117 -16.35 -9.92 -2.08
N ASP A 118 -16.92 -8.93 -2.77
CA ASP A 118 -16.76 -8.76 -4.22
C ASP A 118 -15.57 -7.87 -4.60
N SER A 119 -14.73 -7.50 -3.63
CA SER A 119 -13.56 -6.65 -3.87
C SER A 119 -12.43 -7.42 -4.56
N PRO A 120 -11.73 -6.83 -5.53
CA PRO A 120 -10.51 -7.44 -6.08
C PRO A 120 -9.42 -7.61 -5.01
N PHE A 121 -9.48 -6.82 -3.93
CA PHE A 121 -8.56 -6.90 -2.80
C PHE A 121 -8.96 -7.95 -1.76
N ALA A 122 -10.05 -8.70 -1.96
CA ALA A 122 -10.55 -9.65 -0.99
C ALA A 122 -9.66 -10.89 -0.75
N PRO A 123 -8.99 -11.48 -1.77
CA PRO A 123 -8.09 -12.61 -1.57
C PRO A 123 -6.95 -12.28 -0.61
N SER A 124 -6.54 -13.25 0.22
CA SER A 124 -5.47 -13.09 1.21
C SER A 124 -4.68 -14.37 1.40
N GLN A 125 -3.44 -14.25 1.87
CA GLN A 125 -2.57 -15.33 2.31
C GLN A 125 -2.93 -15.87 3.71
N TYR A 126 -3.78 -15.15 4.45
CA TYR A 126 -4.22 -15.54 5.78
C TYR A 126 -5.55 -16.30 5.73
N ALA A 127 -5.75 -17.18 6.71
CA ALA A 127 -6.96 -17.98 6.84
C ALA A 127 -8.23 -17.11 6.94
N LEU A 128 -9.29 -17.54 6.26
CA LEU A 128 -10.59 -16.90 6.33
C LEU A 128 -11.24 -17.15 7.70
N MET A 129 -11.62 -16.08 8.37
CA MET A 129 -12.22 -16.08 9.69
C MET A 129 -13.71 -15.73 9.61
N LYS A 130 -14.47 -16.31 10.54
CA LYS A 130 -15.89 -16.02 10.76
C LYS A 130 -16.06 -15.24 12.06
N THR A 131 -16.91 -14.22 12.06
CA THR A 131 -17.24 -13.46 13.26
C THR A 131 -18.47 -14.04 13.98
N ASN A 132 -18.74 -13.58 15.20
CA ASN A 132 -20.04 -13.74 15.86
C ASN A 132 -21.09 -12.69 15.40
N ILE A 133 -20.81 -11.90 14.36
CA ILE A 133 -21.64 -10.77 13.91
C ILE A 133 -22.11 -11.03 12.47
N PRO A 134 -23.31 -11.61 12.27
CA PRO A 134 -23.77 -12.07 10.95
C PRO A 134 -23.81 -10.98 9.87
N GLN A 135 -24.09 -9.73 10.23
CA GLN A 135 -24.16 -8.62 9.27
C GLN A 135 -22.78 -8.22 8.72
N ILE A 136 -21.69 -8.62 9.37
CA ILE A 136 -20.33 -8.40 8.89
C ILE A 136 -19.95 -9.55 7.97
N ASP A 137 -20.15 -10.79 8.42
CA ASP A 137 -19.84 -12.00 7.64
C ASP A 137 -20.57 -12.07 6.29
N SER A 138 -21.75 -11.46 6.18
CA SER A 138 -22.53 -11.43 4.93
C SER A 138 -22.01 -10.43 3.89
N ARG A 139 -21.09 -9.54 4.26
CA ARG A 139 -20.61 -8.45 3.38
C ARG A 139 -19.09 -8.40 3.24
N TYR A 140 -18.37 -8.90 4.23
CA TYR A 140 -16.93 -8.80 4.32
C TYR A 140 -16.28 -10.17 4.46
N ARG A 141 -15.12 -10.31 3.84
CA ARG A 141 -14.16 -11.36 4.19
C ARG A 141 -13.19 -10.80 5.20
N ILE A 142 -13.01 -11.53 6.30
CA ILE A 142 -12.06 -11.20 7.35
C ILE A 142 -11.00 -12.28 7.37
N HIS A 143 -9.75 -11.89 7.20
CA HIS A 143 -8.60 -12.79 7.18
C HIS A 143 -7.64 -12.43 8.30
N ALA A 144 -7.19 -13.42 9.06
CA ALA A 144 -6.22 -13.22 10.14
C ALA A 144 -5.38 -14.50 10.35
N PRO A 145 -4.14 -14.41 10.84
CA PRO A 145 -3.37 -15.60 11.21
C PRO A 145 -3.83 -16.21 12.53
N THR A 146 -4.43 -15.41 13.43
CA THR A 146 -4.86 -15.86 14.75
C THR A 146 -6.22 -15.27 15.15
N PRO A 147 -7.02 -15.98 15.96
CA PRO A 147 -8.26 -15.45 16.53
C PRO A 147 -8.10 -14.19 17.37
N ALA A 148 -6.92 -13.95 17.94
CA ALA A 148 -6.64 -12.79 18.79
C ALA A 148 -6.78 -11.44 18.06
N ALA A 149 -6.68 -11.45 16.72
CA ALA A 149 -6.93 -10.27 15.90
C ALA A 149 -8.37 -9.71 16.04
N ALA A 150 -9.29 -10.47 16.65
CA ALA A 150 -10.65 -10.02 16.97
C ALA A 150 -10.68 -8.76 17.85
N LEU A 151 -9.61 -8.49 18.61
CA LEU A 151 -9.47 -7.28 19.43
C LEU A 151 -9.56 -5.97 18.62
N VAL A 152 -9.18 -6.02 17.35
CA VAL A 152 -9.24 -4.88 16.42
C VAL A 152 -10.69 -4.57 16.03
N LEU A 153 -11.62 -5.53 16.15
CA LEU A 153 -13.05 -5.31 15.89
C LEU A 153 -13.68 -4.58 17.09
N THR A 154 -13.26 -3.35 17.33
CA THR A 154 -13.84 -2.49 18.38
C THR A 154 -15.30 -2.14 18.05
N PRO A 155 -16.10 -1.68 19.02
CA PRO A 155 -17.47 -1.23 18.75
C PRO A 155 -17.56 -0.18 17.62
N PHE A 156 -16.57 0.70 17.50
CA PHE A 156 -16.49 1.67 16.41
C PHE A 156 -16.28 1.00 15.06
N ILE A 157 -15.31 0.09 14.95
CA ILE A 157 -15.03 -0.65 13.72
C ILE A 157 -16.22 -1.53 13.32
N ILE A 158 -16.85 -2.21 14.28
CA ILE A 158 -18.08 -2.98 14.07
C ILE A 158 -19.19 -2.07 13.54
N GLY A 159 -19.40 -0.89 14.13
CA GLY A 159 -20.37 0.08 13.66
C GLY A 159 -20.09 0.56 12.23
N LEU A 160 -18.81 0.79 11.92
CA LEU A 160 -18.39 1.19 10.59
C LEU A 160 -18.65 0.11 9.54
N LEU A 161 -18.25 -1.13 9.82
CA LEU A 161 -18.51 -2.29 8.94
C LEU A 161 -20.00 -2.60 8.82
N LYS A 162 -20.79 -2.30 9.86
CA LYS A 162 -22.24 -2.46 9.80
C LYS A 162 -22.91 -1.45 8.87
N THR A 163 -22.38 -0.23 8.78
CA THR A 163 -23.02 0.90 8.09
C THR A 163 -22.46 1.16 6.69
N ARG A 164 -21.21 0.82 6.43
CA ARG A 164 -20.54 0.96 5.13
C ARG A 164 -20.42 -0.40 4.46
N ALA A 165 -20.34 -0.43 3.12
CA ALA A 165 -20.27 -1.67 2.33
C ALA A 165 -19.01 -1.78 1.46
N ASN A 166 -18.11 -0.79 1.55
CA ASN A 166 -16.96 -0.60 0.67
C ASN A 166 -15.65 -0.44 1.45
N ILE A 167 -15.61 -0.89 2.70
CA ILE A 167 -14.45 -0.72 3.58
C ILE A 167 -13.40 -1.77 3.28
N TYR A 168 -12.21 -1.31 2.87
CA TYR A 168 -10.99 -2.09 2.94
C TYR A 168 -10.14 -1.62 4.12
N MET A 169 -9.63 -2.57 4.88
CA MET A 169 -8.70 -2.31 5.96
C MET A 169 -7.69 -3.45 6.05
N GLU A 170 -6.42 -3.12 6.10
CA GLU A 170 -5.36 -4.09 6.31
C GLU A 170 -4.37 -3.57 7.33
N LEU A 171 -4.02 -4.44 8.27
CA LEU A 171 -3.14 -4.22 9.39
C LEU A 171 -2.07 -5.29 9.38
N ASN A 172 -0.81 -4.89 9.54
CA ASN A 172 0.27 -5.84 9.76
C ASN A 172 1.47 -5.12 10.38
N ASP A 173 1.97 -5.63 11.51
CA ASP A 173 3.10 -5.05 12.23
C ASP A 173 2.86 -3.56 12.51
N ASN A 174 3.77 -2.65 12.18
CA ASN A 174 3.56 -1.21 12.39
C ASN A 174 2.63 -0.54 11.36
N ALA A 175 2.03 -1.26 10.41
CA ALA A 175 1.36 -0.70 9.25
C ALA A 175 -0.16 -0.81 9.31
N LEU A 176 -0.84 0.26 8.91
CA LEU A 176 -2.28 0.28 8.62
C LEU A 176 -2.50 0.90 7.23
N VAL A 177 -3.35 0.26 6.42
CA VAL A 177 -3.97 0.88 5.24
C VAL A 177 -5.49 0.77 5.31
N TYR A 178 -6.17 1.85 4.92
CA TYR A 178 -7.63 1.97 4.92
C TYR A 178 -8.12 2.71 3.68
N HIS A 179 -9.17 2.22 3.03
CA HIS A 179 -9.87 2.93 1.97
C HIS A 179 -11.34 2.51 1.82
N GLU A 180 -12.15 3.36 1.19
CA GLU A 180 -13.59 3.12 0.94
C GLU A 180 -13.88 2.70 -0.52
N ASN A 181 -13.01 1.86 -1.10
CA ASN A 181 -13.06 1.32 -2.48
C ASN A 181 -13.44 2.31 -3.60
N ALA A 182 -13.18 3.62 -3.41
CA ALA A 182 -13.34 4.67 -4.41
C ALA A 182 -12.44 5.87 -4.09
N GLN A 183 -12.19 6.73 -5.08
CA GLN A 183 -11.60 8.04 -4.85
C GLN A 183 -12.62 8.94 -4.15
N MET A 184 -12.24 9.47 -2.98
CA MET A 184 -13.13 10.32 -2.20
C MET A 184 -13.35 11.65 -2.90
N PRO A 185 -14.61 12.10 -3.08
CA PRO A 185 -14.90 13.46 -3.52
C PRO A 185 -14.24 14.49 -2.60
N LEU A 186 -13.87 15.66 -3.14
CA LEU A 186 -13.24 16.73 -2.34
C LEU A 186 -14.10 17.15 -1.14
N ALA A 187 -15.43 17.17 -1.30
CA ALA A 187 -16.37 17.48 -0.23
C ALA A 187 -16.33 16.48 0.94
N GLU A 188 -15.97 15.22 0.66
CA GLU A 188 -15.91 14.14 1.66
C GLU A 188 -14.49 13.89 2.19
N PHE A 189 -13.47 14.52 1.59
CA PHE A 189 -12.07 14.28 1.93
C PHE A 189 -11.76 14.52 3.41
N GLN A 190 -12.29 15.59 4.01
CA GLN A 190 -12.09 15.87 5.44
C GLN A 190 -12.82 14.87 6.34
N GLN A 191 -14.03 14.44 5.95
CA GLN A 191 -14.78 13.42 6.69
C GLN A 191 -14.07 12.07 6.64
N PHE A 192 -13.55 11.69 5.46
CA PHE A 192 -12.72 10.51 5.29
C PHE A 192 -11.47 10.57 6.17
N ARG A 193 -10.72 11.68 6.12
CA ARG A 193 -9.53 11.89 6.96
C ARG A 193 -9.85 11.77 8.44
N PHE A 194 -10.92 12.43 8.92
CA PHE A 194 -11.33 12.37 10.31
C PHE A 194 -11.66 10.93 10.73
N ARG A 195 -12.44 10.22 9.92
CA ARG A 195 -12.80 8.82 10.15
C ARG A 195 -11.54 7.94 10.24
N ALA A 196 -10.60 8.13 9.33
CA ALA A 196 -9.38 7.33 9.29
C ALA A 196 -8.45 7.60 10.48
N ILE A 197 -8.36 8.85 10.93
CA ILE A 197 -7.66 9.19 12.18
C ILE A 197 -8.37 8.56 13.39
N GLN A 198 -9.71 8.55 13.40
CA GLN A 198 -10.47 7.89 14.47
C GLN A 198 -10.22 6.38 14.51
N ILE A 199 -10.13 5.70 13.35
CA ILE A 199 -9.72 4.29 13.26
C ILE A 199 -8.35 4.09 13.92
N LEU A 200 -7.37 4.96 13.62
CA LEU A 200 -6.03 4.86 14.18
C LEU A 200 -6.03 5.00 15.72
N HIS A 201 -6.77 5.97 16.27
CA HIS A 201 -6.88 6.18 17.72
C HIS A 201 -7.61 5.03 18.42
N GLU A 202 -8.62 4.42 17.79
CA GLU A 202 -9.25 3.20 18.33
C GLU A 202 -8.22 2.08 18.51
N PHE A 203 -7.27 1.95 17.58
CA PHE A 203 -6.24 0.94 17.66
C PHE A 203 -5.12 1.25 18.64
N GLU A 204 -4.86 2.53 18.95
CA GLU A 204 -3.96 2.88 20.05
C GLU A 204 -4.42 2.23 21.36
N ASN A 205 -5.72 2.30 21.65
CA ASN A 205 -6.32 1.65 22.82
C ASN A 205 -6.26 0.12 22.75
N VAL A 206 -6.48 -0.46 21.55
CA VAL A 206 -6.40 -1.91 21.35
C VAL A 206 -4.99 -2.44 21.58
N ILE A 207 -3.97 -1.72 21.11
CA ILE A 207 -2.59 -2.17 21.28
C ILE A 207 -2.17 -2.17 22.74
N VAL A 208 -2.63 -1.20 23.54
CA VAL A 208 -2.39 -1.24 24.99
C VAL A 208 -3.00 -2.51 25.61
N ARG A 209 -4.19 -2.91 25.16
CA ARG A 209 -4.87 -4.12 25.66
C ARG A 209 -4.24 -5.42 25.18
N LEU A 210 -3.54 -5.44 24.05
CA LEU A 210 -2.87 -6.65 23.57
C LEU A 210 -1.81 -7.17 24.55
N ASP A 211 -1.26 -6.29 25.39
CA ASP A 211 -0.29 -6.64 26.43
C ASP A 211 -0.95 -7.14 27.74
N GLU A 212 -2.29 -7.09 27.85
CA GLU A 212 -3.04 -7.53 29.03
C GLU A 212 -3.23 -9.06 29.05
N ALA A 213 -3.27 -9.66 30.25
CA ALA A 213 -3.65 -11.05 30.40
C ALA A 213 -5.17 -11.21 30.17
N ASN A 214 -5.56 -11.87 29.08
CA ASN A 214 -6.95 -12.10 28.64
C ASN A 214 -7.73 -10.82 28.32
N PRO A 215 -7.36 -10.11 27.25
CA PRO A 215 -8.03 -8.86 26.90
C PRO A 215 -9.49 -9.11 26.50
N SER A 216 -10.39 -8.28 27.02
CA SER A 216 -11.82 -8.34 26.67
C SER A 216 -12.03 -7.94 25.21
N THR A 217 -12.81 -8.74 24.48
CA THR A 217 -13.15 -8.52 23.07
C THR A 217 -14.66 -8.37 22.89
N THR A 218 -15.07 -7.51 21.95
CA THR A 218 -16.49 -7.37 21.57
C THR A 218 -16.92 -8.37 20.50
N ALA A 219 -15.97 -8.77 19.64
CA ALA A 219 -16.18 -9.78 18.62
C ALA A 219 -15.28 -10.99 18.87
N THR A 220 -15.71 -12.15 18.38
CA THR A 220 -14.87 -13.35 18.31
C THR A 220 -14.55 -13.68 16.86
N LEU A 221 -13.36 -14.22 16.61
CA LEU A 221 -12.98 -14.78 15.31
C LEU A 221 -12.77 -16.28 15.46
N VAL A 222 -13.37 -17.04 14.57
CA VAL A 222 -13.20 -18.50 14.51
C VAL A 222 -12.83 -18.87 13.08
N PRO A 223 -11.84 -19.76 12.85
CA PRO A 223 -11.52 -20.23 11.51
C PRO A 223 -12.78 -20.74 10.81
N LYS A 224 -13.03 -20.26 9.60
CA LYS A 224 -14.13 -20.74 8.78
C LYS A 224 -13.67 -22.00 8.05
N ALA A 225 -14.53 -23.02 7.97
CA ALA A 225 -14.28 -24.14 7.06
C ALA A 225 -14.25 -23.60 5.62
N GLN A 226 -13.08 -23.68 4.99
CA GLN A 226 -12.84 -23.24 3.60
C GLN A 226 -13.04 -24.41 2.65
N ASP A 227 -13.54 -24.11 1.45
CA ASP A 227 -13.57 -25.08 0.36
C ASP A 227 -12.18 -25.25 -0.29
N GLU A 228 -12.02 -26.27 -1.13
CA GLU A 228 -10.74 -26.53 -1.80
C GLU A 228 -10.28 -25.37 -2.70
N ALA A 229 -11.22 -24.59 -3.25
CA ALA A 229 -10.90 -23.46 -4.12
C ALA A 229 -10.31 -22.28 -3.33
N GLU A 230 -10.90 -21.96 -2.18
CA GLU A 230 -10.41 -20.95 -1.23
C GLU A 230 -9.06 -21.36 -0.66
N LEU A 231 -8.86 -22.63 -0.31
CA LEU A 231 -7.57 -23.14 0.15
C LEU A 231 -6.48 -23.04 -0.93
N ARG A 232 -6.80 -23.35 -2.19
CA ARG A 232 -5.88 -23.17 -3.31
C ARG A 232 -5.56 -21.70 -3.55
N ALA A 233 -6.56 -20.83 -3.47
CA ALA A 233 -6.36 -19.39 -3.60
C ALA A 233 -5.45 -18.85 -2.50
N GLU A 234 -5.68 -19.22 -1.24
CA GLU A 234 -4.83 -18.85 -0.11
C GLU A 234 -3.38 -19.33 -0.31
N ALA A 235 -3.20 -20.59 -0.74
CA ALA A 235 -1.87 -21.14 -1.02
C ALA A 235 -1.16 -20.37 -2.15
N MET A 236 -1.89 -19.98 -3.20
CA MET A 236 -1.36 -19.17 -4.29
C MET A 236 -0.99 -17.76 -3.82
N MET A 237 -1.86 -17.11 -3.04
CA MET A 237 -1.57 -15.80 -2.45
C MET A 237 -0.35 -15.85 -1.54
N LYS A 238 -0.23 -16.91 -0.74
CA LYS A 238 0.95 -17.14 0.11
C LYS A 238 2.22 -17.29 -0.73
N ALA A 239 2.16 -17.95 -1.88
CA ALA A 239 3.32 -18.06 -2.78
C ALA A 239 3.70 -16.71 -3.43
N LEU A 240 2.71 -15.85 -3.72
CA LEU A 240 2.94 -14.50 -4.26
C LEU A 240 3.48 -13.53 -3.19
N CYS A 241 3.01 -13.67 -1.94
CA CYS A 241 3.39 -12.84 -0.81
C CYS A 241 4.64 -13.33 -0.06
N THR A 242 5.07 -14.59 -0.27
CA THR A 242 6.38 -15.02 0.21
C THR A 242 7.42 -14.18 -0.48
N VAL A 243 8.12 -13.36 0.31
CA VAL A 243 9.34 -12.68 -0.11
C VAL A 243 10.13 -13.71 -0.88
N HIS A 244 10.31 -13.47 -2.19
CA HIS A 244 11.43 -14.07 -2.90
C HIS A 244 12.65 -13.52 -2.19
N ASN A 245 13.04 -14.17 -1.08
CA ASN A 245 14.44 -14.24 -0.73
C ASN A 245 15.05 -14.69 -2.05
N PRO A 246 15.87 -13.84 -2.72
CA PRO A 246 16.54 -14.29 -3.93
C PRO A 246 17.13 -15.60 -3.50
N SER A 247 16.67 -16.68 -4.13
CA SER A 247 16.94 -18.02 -3.63
C SER A 247 18.39 -17.99 -3.23
N SER A 248 18.73 -18.38 -2.01
CA SER A 248 20.05 -18.93 -1.82
C SER A 248 20.05 -20.25 -2.61
N SER A 249 19.93 -20.18 -3.95
CA SER A 249 21.05 -20.48 -4.80
C SER A 249 22.29 -20.10 -3.99
N LYS A 250 22.74 -21.07 -3.18
CA LYS A 250 24.10 -21.51 -3.22
C LYS A 250 24.47 -21.42 -4.69
N ALA A 251 24.91 -20.24 -5.10
CA ALA A 251 25.60 -20.05 -6.34
C ALA A 251 26.76 -21.01 -6.13
N SER A 252 26.64 -22.20 -6.73
CA SER A 252 27.77 -23.09 -6.84
C SER A 252 28.86 -22.19 -7.39
N GLY A 253 29.98 -22.06 -6.65
CA GLY A 253 31.08 -21.15 -6.98
C GLY A 253 31.63 -21.37 -8.40
N TRP A 254 31.14 -22.39 -9.09
CA TRP A 254 31.37 -22.73 -10.48
C TRP A 254 30.84 -21.69 -11.48
N ARG A 255 29.69 -21.02 -11.27
CA ARG A 255 29.19 -20.03 -12.26
C ARG A 255 30.11 -18.80 -12.36
N GLY A 256 30.72 -18.38 -11.26
CA GLY A 256 31.74 -17.31 -11.27
C GLY A 256 33.03 -17.75 -11.99
N ILE A 257 33.45 -19.01 -11.82
CA ILE A 257 34.63 -19.56 -12.49
C ILE A 257 34.44 -19.60 -14.01
N TRP A 258 33.24 -19.94 -14.51
CA TRP A 258 32.98 -19.93 -15.96
C TRP A 258 33.07 -18.53 -16.57
N ILE A 259 32.60 -17.50 -15.88
CA ILE A 259 32.70 -16.10 -16.33
C ILE A 259 34.17 -15.66 -16.35
N VAL A 260 34.93 -15.99 -15.32
CA VAL A 260 36.37 -15.68 -15.24
C VAL A 260 37.16 -16.44 -16.31
N ALA A 261 36.85 -17.72 -16.54
CA ALA A 261 37.48 -18.53 -17.59
C ALA A 261 37.17 -17.97 -18.98
N LEU A 262 35.92 -17.55 -19.23
CA LEU A 262 35.52 -16.99 -20.51
C LEU A 262 36.15 -15.61 -20.77
N LEU A 263 36.29 -14.78 -19.72
CA LEU A 263 37.05 -13.53 -19.79
C LEU A 263 38.55 -13.78 -20.05
N ALA A 264 39.15 -14.78 -19.40
CA ALA A 264 40.55 -15.14 -19.61
C ALA A 264 40.81 -15.65 -21.03
N VAL A 265 39.89 -16.44 -21.59
CA VAL A 265 39.96 -16.90 -23.00
C VAL A 265 39.83 -15.73 -23.96
N LEU A 266 38.90 -14.80 -23.72
CA LEU A 266 38.75 -13.61 -24.57
C LEU A 266 40.00 -12.70 -24.51
N LEU A 267 40.60 -12.52 -23.33
CA LEU A 267 41.87 -11.81 -23.16
C LEU A 267 43.03 -12.52 -23.86
N GLY A 268 43.09 -13.84 -23.76
CA GLY A 268 44.09 -14.66 -24.46
C GLY A 268 43.97 -14.56 -25.98
N MET A 269 42.75 -14.61 -26.53
CA MET A 269 42.51 -14.46 -27.96
C MET A 269 42.85 -13.05 -28.46
N SER A 270 42.57 -12.01 -27.67
CA SER A 270 42.93 -10.63 -28.04
C SER A 270 44.44 -10.39 -28.00
N LEU A 271 45.16 -10.96 -27.03
CA LEU A 271 46.63 -10.95 -27.00
C LEU A 271 47.24 -11.76 -28.16
N LEU A 272 46.69 -12.93 -28.49
CA LEU A 272 47.13 -13.73 -29.63
C LEU A 272 46.90 -13.00 -30.96
N SER A 273 45.74 -12.38 -31.15
CA SER A 273 45.48 -11.52 -32.31
C SER A 273 46.47 -10.37 -32.39
N TRP A 274 46.80 -9.72 -31.27
CA TRP A 274 47.79 -8.65 -31.24
C TRP A 274 49.18 -9.13 -31.65
N VAL A 275 49.65 -10.27 -31.12
CA VAL A 275 50.96 -10.84 -31.45
C VAL A 275 51.04 -11.25 -32.92
N VAL A 276 49.97 -11.84 -33.46
CA VAL A 276 49.89 -12.18 -34.89
C VAL A 276 49.93 -10.92 -35.74
N LEU A 277 49.16 -9.88 -35.39
CA LEU A 277 49.16 -8.59 -36.09
C LEU A 277 50.49 -7.85 -36.00
N SER A 278 51.16 -7.88 -34.84
CA SER A 278 52.45 -7.20 -34.65
C SER A 278 53.61 -7.91 -35.35
N ASN A 279 53.53 -9.23 -35.55
CA ASN A 279 54.53 -10.01 -36.28
C ASN A 279 54.23 -10.16 -37.78
N TRP A 280 53.05 -9.74 -38.24
CA TRP A 280 52.67 -9.74 -39.67
C TRP A 280 52.86 -8.38 -40.36
N LEU A 281 53.21 -7.32 -39.64
CA LEU A 281 53.69 -6.08 -40.25
C LEU A 281 55.19 -6.25 -40.58
N PRO A 282 55.58 -6.37 -41.87
CA PRO A 282 56.99 -6.41 -42.23
C PRO A 282 57.66 -5.09 -41.82
N ARG A 283 58.87 -5.18 -41.26
CA ARG A 283 59.79 -4.04 -41.11
C ARG A 283 60.08 -3.38 -42.44
#